data_AF-A0A7V9AK16-F1
#
_entry.id   AF-A0A7V9AK16-F1
#
_cell.length_a   1.000
_cell.length_b   1.000
_cell.length_c   1.000
_cell.angle_alpha   90.00
_cell.angle_beta   90.00
_cell.angle_gamma   90.00
#
_symmetry.space_group_name_H-M   'P 1'
#
loop_
_entity.id
_entity.type
_entity.pdbx_description
1 polymer ?
#
loop_
_entity_poly.entity_id
_entity_poly.type
_entity_poly.pdbx_seq_one_letter_code
_entity_poly.pdbx_strand_id
1 'polypeptide(L)'
;GASLGRLQGTALDSEVRRLAFAEYRGMTRQISENRYFSQSLDLHAAMGATAGEDWRRAVATVGLGAGIGRVGMLTEFTYGTMRHETLGFERFLVGGMRPLLFDESILSQRVYLPAVPQGVLSGSEVAMLRTNVRLGLLHPYFWIISTDEAFQEWYRVVGLERELNLESIPLGRLPRIQAVLGAGYLLDEPFKERVRGYLSVRYRP
;
A
#
# COMPACT_ATOMS: atom_id res chain seq x y z
N GLY A 1 -12.96 0.81 11.56
CA GLY A 1 -13.63 2.10 11.73
C GLY A 1 -14.65 2.30 10.63
N ALA A 2 -15.42 3.38 10.68
CA ALA A 2 -16.27 3.81 9.57
C ALA A 2 -16.39 5.33 9.56
N SER A 3 -16.53 5.94 8.38
CA SER A 3 -16.69 7.39 8.25
C SER A 3 -17.45 7.77 6.98
N LEU A 4 -17.92 9.02 6.96
CA LEU A 4 -18.64 9.67 5.89
C LEU A 4 -17.97 10.99 5.56
N GLY A 5 -17.77 11.28 4.28
CA GLY A 5 -17.04 12.47 3.84
C GLY A 5 -17.58 13.08 2.55
N ARG A 6 -17.38 14.39 2.43
CA ARG A 6 -17.60 15.16 1.20
C ARG A 6 -16.32 15.90 0.86
N LEU A 7 -15.86 15.76 -0.38
CA LEU A 7 -14.66 16.39 -0.91
C LEU A 7 -15.03 17.21 -2.14
N GLN A 8 -14.38 18.36 -2.28
CA GLN A 8 -14.45 19.22 -3.46
C GLN A 8 -13.03 19.71 -3.74
N GLY A 9 -12.60 19.70 -5.00
CA GLY A 9 -11.24 20.10 -5.33
C GLY A 9 -11.02 20.30 -6.83
N THR A 10 -9.92 20.99 -7.15
CA THR A 10 -9.51 21.26 -8.54
C THR A 10 -9.14 20.00 -9.31
N ALA A 11 -8.63 18.97 -8.62
CA ALA A 11 -8.38 17.64 -9.20
C ALA A 11 -9.66 16.90 -9.63
N LEU A 12 -10.83 17.39 -9.21
CA LEU A 12 -12.15 16.90 -9.60
C LEU A 12 -12.85 17.88 -10.56
N ASP A 13 -12.14 18.85 -11.14
CA ASP A 13 -12.73 19.89 -12.00
C ASP A 13 -13.95 20.59 -11.34
N SER A 14 -13.83 20.90 -10.04
CA SER A 14 -14.89 21.46 -9.18
C SER A 14 -16.08 20.55 -8.85
N GLU A 15 -16.08 19.31 -9.33
CA GLU A 15 -17.08 18.30 -9.00
C GLU A 15 -17.04 17.87 -7.53
N VAL A 16 -18.20 17.44 -7.03
CA VAL A 16 -18.37 16.98 -5.66
C VAL A 16 -18.17 15.47 -5.60
N ARG A 17 -17.29 15.03 -4.69
CA ARG A 17 -17.14 13.62 -4.31
C ARG A 17 -17.75 13.39 -2.94
N ARG A 18 -18.70 12.45 -2.84
CA ARG A 18 -19.26 11.98 -1.56
C ARG A 18 -18.84 10.54 -1.38
N LEU A 19 -18.38 10.17 -0.19
CA LEU A 19 -18.04 8.80 0.11
C LEU A 19 -18.43 8.38 1.52
N ALA A 20 -18.70 7.09 1.66
CA ALA A 20 -18.75 6.36 2.92
C ALA A 20 -17.70 5.25 2.85
N PHE A 21 -17.02 4.97 3.95
CA PHE A 21 -16.13 3.82 4.03
C PHE A 21 -16.24 3.10 5.37
N ALA A 22 -15.86 1.84 5.35
CA ALA A 22 -15.67 1.00 6.51
C ALA A 22 -14.36 0.22 6.37
N GLU A 23 -13.65 0.08 7.48
CA GLU A 23 -12.37 -0.62 7.53
C GLU A 23 -12.32 -1.58 8.72
N TYR A 24 -11.61 -2.69 8.52
CA TYR A 24 -11.29 -3.66 9.55
C TYR A 24 -9.82 -4.03 9.44
N ARG A 25 -9.11 -3.98 10.57
CA ARG A 25 -7.73 -4.44 10.66
C ARG A 25 -7.57 -5.37 11.86
N GLY A 26 -7.09 -6.58 11.60
CA GLY A 26 -6.76 -7.57 12.61
C GLY A 26 -5.34 -8.09 12.42
N MET A 27 -4.65 -8.36 13.52
CA MET A 27 -3.35 -9.02 13.51
C MET A 27 -3.27 -9.98 14.69
N THR A 28 -2.73 -11.16 14.45
CA THR A 28 -2.34 -12.11 15.48
C THR A 28 -0.87 -12.45 15.32
N ARG A 29 -0.16 -12.61 16.44
CA ARG A 29 1.23 -13.02 16.45
C ARG A 29 1.45 -14.02 17.58
N GLN A 30 2.00 -15.17 17.20
CA GLN A 30 2.43 -16.22 18.10
C GLN A 30 3.94 -16.18 18.15
N ILE A 31 4.50 -16.21 19.36
CA ILE A 31 5.95 -16.21 19.59
C ILE A 31 6.23 -17.39 20.50
N SER A 32 7.20 -18.23 20.12
CA SER A 32 7.64 -19.37 20.91
C SER A 32 9.15 -19.43 20.86
N GLU A 33 9.80 -19.26 22.01
CA GLU A 33 11.26 -19.18 22.14
C GLU A 33 11.89 -18.20 21.14
N ASN A 34 12.54 -18.73 20.09
CA ASN A 34 13.18 -17.97 19.02
C ASN A 34 12.36 -17.93 17.72
N ARG A 35 11.15 -18.49 17.68
CA ARG A 35 10.29 -18.56 16.51
C ARG A 35 9.12 -17.61 16.65
N TYR A 36 8.65 -17.08 15.53
CA TYR A 36 7.38 -16.38 15.50
C TYR A 36 6.59 -16.74 14.26
N PHE A 37 5.27 -16.62 14.38
CA PHE A 37 4.33 -16.68 13.30
C PHE A 37 3.33 -15.53 13.46
N SER A 38 3.00 -14.83 12.40
CA SER A 38 2.07 -13.71 12.40
C SER A 38 1.12 -13.81 11.23
N GLN A 39 -0.14 -13.45 11.48
CA GLN A 39 -1.16 -13.34 10.46
C GLN A 39 -1.81 -11.96 10.59
N SER A 40 -2.11 -11.31 9.47
CA SER A 40 -2.82 -10.04 9.45
C SER A 40 -3.88 -10.04 8.36
N LEU A 41 -4.97 -9.31 8.62
CA LEU A 41 -6.06 -9.06 7.69
C LEU A 41 -6.39 -7.58 7.75
N ASP A 42 -6.37 -6.93 6.60
CA ASP A 42 -6.86 -5.57 6.39
C ASP A 42 -7.99 -5.63 5.35
N LEU A 43 -9.13 -5.06 5.67
CA LEU A 43 -10.28 -4.96 4.78
C LEU A 43 -10.71 -3.50 4.74
N HIS A 44 -10.90 -2.98 3.54
CA HIS A 44 -11.38 -1.64 3.32
C HIS A 44 -12.46 -1.65 2.24
N ALA A 45 -13.66 -1.20 2.59
CA ALA A 45 -14.76 -1.04 1.65
C ALA A 45 -15.22 0.42 1.61
N ALA A 46 -15.44 0.95 0.42
CA ALA A 46 -15.93 2.29 0.21
C ALA A 46 -17.00 2.34 -0.87
N MET A 47 -17.93 3.27 -0.75
CA MET A 47 -18.92 3.57 -1.76
C MET A 47 -19.16 5.06 -1.81
N GLY A 48 -19.59 5.57 -2.96
CA GLY A 48 -19.78 6.99 -3.11
C GLY A 48 -20.28 7.38 -4.48
N ALA A 49 -20.31 8.69 -4.70
CA ALA A 49 -20.59 9.29 -5.99
C ALA A 49 -19.55 10.37 -6.27
N THR A 50 -19.05 10.41 -7.51
CA THR A 50 -18.09 11.41 -7.99
C THR A 50 -18.61 11.95 -9.32
N ALA A 51 -18.82 13.26 -9.41
CA ALA A 51 -19.40 13.91 -10.61
C ALA A 51 -20.74 13.30 -11.06
N GLY A 52 -21.58 12.88 -10.11
CA GLY A 52 -22.87 12.25 -10.40
C GLY A 52 -22.83 10.75 -10.67
N GLU A 53 -21.65 10.15 -10.82
CA GLU A 53 -21.48 8.71 -11.07
C GLU A 53 -21.22 7.94 -9.78
N ASP A 54 -22.01 6.89 -9.55
CA ASP A 54 -21.88 6.02 -8.38
C ASP A 54 -20.73 5.02 -8.55
N TRP A 55 -20.01 4.76 -7.47
CA TRP A 55 -18.95 3.77 -7.43
C TRP A 55 -18.95 2.98 -6.11
N ARG A 56 -18.41 1.76 -6.19
CA ARG A 56 -18.14 0.92 -5.01
C ARG A 56 -16.77 0.29 -5.16
N ARG A 57 -16.03 0.20 -4.07
CA ARG A 57 -14.67 -0.32 -4.04
C ARG A 57 -14.45 -1.15 -2.80
N ALA A 58 -13.76 -2.27 -2.96
CA ALA A 58 -13.30 -3.10 -1.86
C ALA A 58 -11.82 -3.44 -2.07
N VAL A 59 -11.06 -3.43 -0.98
CA VAL A 59 -9.65 -3.82 -0.94
C VAL A 59 -9.47 -4.74 0.25
N ALA A 60 -8.78 -5.86 0.04
CA ALA A 60 -8.43 -6.82 1.06
C ALA A 60 -6.94 -7.10 1.00
N THR A 61 -6.25 -7.03 2.14
CA THR A 61 -4.86 -7.42 2.29
C THR A 61 -4.74 -8.52 3.34
N VAL A 62 -4.13 -9.64 2.96
CA VAL A 62 -3.80 -10.75 3.86
C VAL A 62 -2.28 -10.79 4.02
N GLY A 63 -1.80 -10.80 5.26
CA GLY A 63 -0.39 -10.91 5.57
C GLY A 63 -0.08 -12.18 6.34
N LEU A 64 0.99 -12.86 5.96
CA LEU A 64 1.54 -14.02 6.65
C LEU A 64 3.03 -13.79 6.89
N GLY A 65 3.47 -13.95 8.13
CA GLY A 65 4.86 -13.81 8.50
C GLY A 65 5.33 -14.96 9.37
N ALA A 66 6.56 -15.39 9.17
CA ALA A 66 7.19 -16.41 9.99
C ALA A 66 8.68 -16.12 10.12
N GLY A 67 9.31 -16.55 11.22
CA GLY A 67 10.75 -16.39 11.36
C GLY A 67 11.33 -17.17 12.53
N ILE A 68 12.66 -17.29 12.50
CA ILE A 68 13.47 -17.96 13.51
C ILE A 68 14.71 -17.09 13.78
N GLY A 69 14.93 -16.74 15.05
CA GLY A 69 16.01 -15.86 15.48
C GLY A 69 15.96 -14.50 14.80
N ARG A 70 17.00 -14.18 14.02
CA ARG A 70 17.12 -12.91 13.28
C ARG A 70 16.65 -12.98 11.82
N VAL A 71 16.23 -14.17 11.38
CA VAL A 71 15.76 -14.40 10.00
C VAL A 71 14.25 -14.53 10.03
N GLY A 72 13.58 -13.88 9.09
CA GLY A 72 12.14 -14.03 8.93
C GLY A 72 11.67 -13.60 7.57
N MET A 73 10.44 -13.95 7.24
CA MET A 73 9.77 -13.60 6.01
C MET A 73 8.40 -13.01 6.36
N LEU A 74 7.97 -12.03 5.59
CA LEU A 74 6.63 -11.48 5.60
C LEU A 74 6.13 -11.42 4.16
N THR A 75 4.99 -12.03 3.90
CA THR A 75 4.32 -12.00 2.61
C THR A 75 2.94 -11.38 2.78
N GLU A 76 2.63 -10.39 1.94
CA GLU A 76 1.36 -9.67 1.91
C GLU A 76 0.74 -9.84 0.53
N PHE A 77 -0.48 -10.38 0.48
CA PHE A 77 -1.29 -10.44 -0.72
C PHE A 77 -2.39 -9.40 -0.61
N THR A 78 -2.53 -8.54 -1.62
CA THR A 78 -3.59 -7.53 -1.71
C THR A 78 -4.41 -7.75 -2.96
N TYR A 79 -5.72 -7.72 -2.82
CA TYR A 79 -6.68 -7.74 -3.92
C TYR A 79 -7.66 -6.58 -3.75
N GLY A 80 -7.91 -5.85 -4.84
CA GLY A 80 -8.86 -4.76 -4.87
C GLY A 80 -9.74 -4.85 -6.12
N THR A 81 -11.01 -4.50 -5.96
CA THR A 81 -11.99 -4.44 -7.06
C THR A 81 -12.85 -3.20 -6.89
N MET A 82 -13.25 -2.63 -8.02
CA MET A 82 -14.09 -1.46 -8.12
C MET A 82 -15.18 -1.71 -9.16
N ARG A 83 -16.43 -1.42 -8.80
CA ARG A 83 -17.60 -1.59 -9.65
C ARG A 83 -18.08 -0.25 -10.18
N HIS A 84 -18.54 -0.29 -11.43
CA HIS A 84 -18.93 0.82 -12.31
C HIS A 84 -17.71 1.57 -12.83
N GLU A 85 -17.55 1.60 -14.16
CA GLU A 85 -16.51 2.36 -14.84
C GLU A 85 -16.80 3.86 -14.72
N THR A 86 -16.45 4.43 -13.57
CA THR A 86 -16.51 5.88 -13.39
C THR A 86 -15.28 6.55 -14.01
N LEU A 87 -15.26 7.89 -13.94
CA LEU A 87 -14.09 8.75 -14.12
C LEU A 87 -12.80 8.11 -13.60
N GLY A 88 -11.71 8.28 -14.36
CA GLY A 88 -10.39 7.68 -14.07
C GLY A 88 -9.81 7.97 -12.68
N PHE A 89 -10.38 8.92 -11.92
CA PHE A 89 -9.98 9.24 -10.56
C PHE A 89 -10.27 8.12 -9.53
N GLU A 90 -11.33 7.31 -9.73
CA GLU A 90 -11.70 6.25 -8.77
C GLU A 90 -11.07 4.89 -9.08
N ARG A 91 -10.45 4.74 -10.26
CA ARG A 91 -9.67 3.56 -10.66
C ARG A 91 -8.47 3.38 -9.74
N PHE A 92 -8.08 2.13 -9.50
CA PHE A 92 -6.84 1.83 -8.83
C PHE A 92 -5.69 2.44 -9.60
N LEU A 93 -4.79 3.13 -8.90
CA LEU A 93 -3.60 3.75 -9.48
C LEU A 93 -2.39 3.29 -8.70
N VAL A 94 -1.45 2.68 -9.42
CA VAL A 94 -0.28 2.01 -8.86
C VAL A 94 0.96 2.90 -9.04
N GLY A 95 1.79 2.93 -8.00
CA GLY A 95 3.11 3.55 -8.04
C GLY A 95 3.21 4.87 -7.29
N GLY A 96 4.43 5.40 -7.28
CA GLY A 96 4.77 6.60 -6.53
C GLY A 96 4.82 6.38 -5.02
N MET A 97 5.02 7.49 -4.32
CA MET A 97 5.15 7.49 -2.87
C MET A 97 3.81 7.70 -2.18
N ARG A 98 3.71 7.13 -0.98
CA ARG A 98 2.59 7.37 -0.09
C ARG A 98 2.59 8.84 0.36
N PRO A 99 1.48 9.59 0.19
CA PRO A 99 1.33 10.94 0.72
C PRO A 99 1.38 10.93 2.26
N LEU A 100 1.97 11.97 2.84
CA LEU A 100 2.10 12.09 4.29
C LEU A 100 0.87 12.70 4.97
N LEU A 101 0.04 13.41 4.20
CA LEU A 101 -1.05 14.26 4.71
C LEU A 101 -2.45 13.74 4.38
N PHE A 102 -2.56 12.59 3.71
CA PHE A 102 -3.86 12.02 3.33
C PHE A 102 -4.11 10.71 4.06
N ASP A 103 -5.34 10.59 4.57
CA ASP A 103 -5.84 9.34 5.11
C ASP A 103 -6.06 8.34 3.97
N GLU A 104 -5.51 7.14 4.11
CA GLU A 104 -5.64 6.07 3.11
C GLU A 104 -7.08 5.64 2.91
N SER A 105 -7.91 5.79 3.95
CA SER A 105 -9.32 5.45 3.87
C SER A 105 -10.06 6.31 2.84
N ILE A 106 -9.59 7.55 2.61
CA ILE A 106 -10.15 8.46 1.62
C ILE A 106 -9.69 8.10 0.20
N LEU A 107 -8.45 7.62 0.08
CA LEU A 107 -7.76 7.34 -1.19
C LEU A 107 -7.41 5.86 -1.34
N SER A 108 -8.33 4.97 -0.99
CA SER A 108 -8.08 3.53 -0.99
C SER A 108 -7.83 2.91 -2.38
N GLN A 109 -7.99 3.70 -3.46
CA GLN A 109 -7.57 3.30 -4.81
C GLN A 109 -6.07 3.47 -5.08
N ARG A 110 -5.34 4.19 -4.21
CA ARG A 110 -3.92 4.46 -4.44
C ARG A 110 -3.08 3.33 -3.87
N VAL A 111 -2.43 2.56 -4.74
CA VAL A 111 -1.53 1.47 -4.36
C VAL A 111 -0.09 1.95 -4.51
N TYR A 112 0.54 2.27 -3.39
CA TYR A 112 1.85 2.93 -3.38
C TYR A 112 3.00 1.93 -3.58
N LEU A 113 3.72 2.07 -4.69
CA LEU A 113 4.97 1.37 -4.99
C LEU A 113 6.09 2.41 -5.17
N PRO A 114 6.84 2.74 -4.11
CA PRO A 114 7.84 3.81 -4.17
C PRO A 114 8.95 3.60 -5.21
N ALA A 115 9.27 2.35 -5.51
CA ALA A 115 10.25 1.99 -6.53
C ALA A 115 9.74 2.22 -7.96
N VAL A 116 8.45 2.49 -8.15
CA VAL A 116 7.80 2.63 -9.47
C VAL A 116 7.31 4.07 -9.63
N PRO A 117 7.39 4.69 -10.83
CA PRO A 117 6.77 5.99 -11.07
C PRO A 117 5.27 6.00 -10.69
N GLN A 118 4.73 7.18 -10.41
CA GLN A 118 3.30 7.30 -10.10
C GLN A 118 2.46 7.05 -11.35
N GLY A 119 1.38 6.26 -11.20
CA GLY A 119 0.40 6.05 -12.26
C GLY A 119 0.90 5.14 -13.38
N VAL A 120 1.82 4.22 -13.10
CA VAL A 120 2.32 3.26 -14.09
C VAL A 120 1.25 2.26 -14.48
N LEU A 121 0.40 1.86 -13.53
CA LEU A 121 -0.76 1.00 -13.80
C LEU A 121 -2.03 1.68 -13.30
N SER A 122 -3.11 1.47 -14.04
CA SER A 122 -4.43 1.99 -13.73
C SER A 122 -5.50 0.98 -14.13
N GLY A 123 -6.41 0.61 -13.23
CA GLY A 123 -7.49 -0.33 -13.55
C GLY A 123 -8.64 -0.36 -12.56
N SER A 124 -9.71 -1.07 -12.91
CA SER A 124 -10.86 -1.32 -12.00
C SER A 124 -10.54 -2.40 -10.96
N GLU A 125 -9.55 -3.27 -11.24
CA GLU A 125 -9.07 -4.29 -10.32
C GLU A 125 -7.56 -4.15 -10.10
N VAL A 126 -7.09 -4.64 -8.95
CA VAL A 126 -5.66 -4.72 -8.63
C VAL A 126 -5.37 -6.00 -7.85
N ALA A 127 -4.32 -6.70 -8.23
CA ALA A 127 -3.78 -7.83 -7.49
C ALA A 127 -2.30 -7.60 -7.24
N MET A 128 -1.85 -7.77 -6.01
CA MET A 128 -0.48 -7.51 -5.60
C MET A 128 -0.01 -8.56 -4.61
N LEU A 129 1.21 -9.04 -4.78
CA LEU A 129 1.91 -9.85 -3.80
C LEU A 129 3.25 -9.18 -3.49
N ARG A 130 3.49 -8.92 -2.21
CA ARG A 130 4.77 -8.42 -1.70
C ARG A 130 5.35 -9.45 -0.75
N THR A 131 6.61 -9.80 -0.93
CA THR A 131 7.37 -10.60 0.03
C THR A 131 8.60 -9.82 0.46
N ASN A 132 8.86 -9.77 1.76
CA ASN A 132 10.04 -9.17 2.35
C ASN A 132 10.73 -10.21 3.24
N VAL A 133 12.05 -10.30 3.13
CA VAL A 133 12.88 -11.18 3.96
C VAL A 133 13.73 -10.33 4.88
N ARG A 134 13.63 -10.58 6.18
CA ARG A 134 14.46 -9.93 7.20
C ARG A 134 15.80 -10.66 7.29
N LEU A 135 16.86 -10.04 6.76
CA LEU A 135 18.24 -10.55 6.77
C LEU A 135 19.22 -9.49 7.33
N GLY A 136 19.32 -9.41 8.66
CA GLY A 136 20.21 -8.44 9.30
C GLY A 136 19.75 -6.99 9.10
N LEU A 137 20.62 -6.12 8.59
CA LEU A 137 20.34 -4.68 8.42
C LEU A 137 19.58 -4.34 7.14
N LEU A 138 19.59 -5.23 6.14
CA LEU A 138 18.92 -5.04 4.86
C LEU A 138 17.82 -6.09 4.71
N HIS A 139 16.77 -5.71 4.02
CA HIS A 139 15.58 -6.53 3.84
C HIS A 139 15.31 -6.66 2.35
N PRO A 140 15.77 -7.74 1.71
CA PRO A 140 15.39 -8.02 0.34
C PRO A 140 13.88 -8.15 0.22
N TYR A 141 13.35 -7.60 -0.85
CA TYR A 141 11.94 -7.71 -1.16
C TYR A 141 11.71 -8.09 -2.62
N PHE A 142 10.55 -8.68 -2.85
CA PHE A 142 10.00 -8.97 -4.16
C PHE A 142 8.55 -8.52 -4.20
N TRP A 143 8.16 -7.81 -5.25
CA TRP A 143 6.77 -7.43 -5.52
C TRP A 143 6.39 -7.95 -6.88
N ILE A 144 5.13 -8.34 -7.00
CA ILE A 144 4.46 -8.59 -8.27
C ILE A 144 3.08 -7.94 -8.20
N ILE A 145 2.70 -7.18 -9.22
CA ILE A 145 1.45 -6.44 -9.25
C ILE A 145 0.84 -6.46 -10.64
N SER A 146 -0.48 -6.49 -10.72
CA SER A 146 -1.25 -6.38 -11.94
C SER A 146 -2.50 -5.54 -11.68
N THR A 147 -2.96 -4.84 -12.72
CA THR A 147 -4.27 -4.18 -12.75
C THR A 147 -5.09 -4.70 -13.91
N ASP A 148 -6.38 -4.37 -13.92
CA ASP A 148 -7.37 -4.70 -14.95
C ASP A 148 -7.96 -6.11 -14.89
N GLU A 149 -9.11 -6.27 -15.57
CA GLU A 149 -9.83 -7.54 -15.63
C GLU A 149 -8.95 -8.62 -16.29
N ALA A 150 -8.87 -9.78 -15.65
CA ALA A 150 -8.07 -10.95 -16.02
C ALA A 150 -6.55 -10.90 -15.77
N PHE A 151 -6.01 -9.81 -15.19
CA PHE A 151 -4.60 -9.73 -14.75
C PHE A 151 -3.58 -10.24 -15.78
N GLN A 152 -3.72 -9.79 -17.03
CA GLN A 152 -2.90 -10.31 -18.14
C GLN A 152 -1.45 -9.83 -18.07
N GLU A 153 -1.22 -8.63 -17.54
CA GLU A 153 0.11 -8.03 -17.43
C GLU A 153 0.55 -7.90 -15.98
N TRP A 154 1.70 -8.47 -15.66
CA TRP A 154 2.29 -8.42 -14.32
C TRP A 154 3.59 -7.65 -14.32
N TYR A 155 3.73 -6.75 -13.36
CA TYR A 155 4.91 -5.94 -13.12
C TYR A 155 5.62 -6.45 -11.89
N ARG A 156 6.92 -6.72 -12.02
CA ARG A 156 7.74 -7.31 -10.98
C ARG A 156 8.87 -6.37 -10.59
N VAL A 157 9.09 -6.28 -9.28
CA VAL A 157 10.13 -5.44 -8.69
C VAL A 157 10.89 -6.25 -7.66
N VAL A 158 12.22 -6.24 -7.76
CA VAL A 158 13.11 -6.76 -6.72
C VAL A 158 13.84 -5.60 -6.08
N GLY A 159 14.15 -5.68 -4.80
CA GLY A 159 14.87 -4.59 -4.16
C GLY A 159 15.37 -4.89 -2.77
N LEU A 160 15.93 -3.86 -2.14
CA LEU A 160 16.43 -3.88 -0.78
C LEU A 160 15.82 -2.71 -0.02
N GLU A 161 15.34 -2.98 1.19
CA GLU A 161 14.80 -2.00 2.12
C GLU A 161 15.59 -2.02 3.43
N ARG A 162 15.62 -0.87 4.10
CA ARG A 162 16.07 -0.72 5.49
C ARG A 162 15.05 0.10 6.24
N GLU A 163 14.53 -0.45 7.32
CA GLU A 163 13.66 0.26 8.24
C GLU A 163 14.49 0.89 9.37
N LEU A 164 14.29 2.18 9.58
CA LEU A 164 14.88 2.97 10.64
C LEU A 164 13.75 3.39 11.58
N ASN A 165 13.77 2.84 12.79
CA ASN A 165 12.83 3.19 13.84
C ASN A 165 13.57 4.07 14.85
N LEU A 166 13.21 5.35 14.91
CA LEU A 166 13.70 6.26 15.95
C LEU A 166 12.67 6.29 17.09
N GLU A 167 13.10 5.86 18.26
CA GLU A 167 12.25 5.84 19.45
C GLU A 167 11.88 7.27 19.89
N SER A 168 10.69 7.41 20.49
CA SER A 168 10.21 8.67 21.04
C SER A 168 11.09 9.07 22.23
N ILE A 169 11.63 10.29 22.22
CA ILE A 169 12.34 10.86 23.37
C ILE A 169 11.29 11.51 24.29
N PRO A 170 11.02 10.96 25.49
CA PRO A 170 9.90 11.41 26.34
C PRO A 170 10.02 12.87 26.79
N LEU A 171 11.26 13.35 26.99
CA LEU A 171 11.55 14.69 27.49
C LEU A 171 11.23 15.81 26.49
N GLY A 172 11.05 15.50 25.19
CA GLY A 172 10.82 16.48 24.13
C GLY A 172 9.47 16.37 23.41
N ARG A 173 8.58 15.46 23.81
CA ARG A 173 7.34 15.12 23.06
C ARG A 173 7.61 14.84 21.57
N LEU A 174 8.78 14.28 21.24
CA LEU A 174 9.10 13.98 19.86
C LEU A 174 8.32 12.73 19.42
N PRO A 175 7.54 12.81 18.33
CA PRO A 175 6.77 11.68 17.84
C PRO A 175 7.69 10.55 17.41
N ARG A 176 7.17 9.33 17.39
CA ARG A 176 7.93 8.20 16.83
C ARG A 176 8.09 8.42 15.33
N ILE A 177 9.33 8.42 14.86
CA ILE A 177 9.66 8.54 13.44
C ILE A 177 10.01 7.14 12.92
N GLN A 178 9.29 6.71 11.90
CA GLN A 178 9.66 5.53 11.11
C GLN A 178 10.12 6.00 9.74
N ALA A 179 11.34 5.65 9.35
CA ALA A 179 11.84 5.90 8.01
C ALA A 179 12.14 4.58 7.30
N VAL A 180 11.76 4.48 6.04
CA VAL A 180 12.11 3.36 5.16
C VAL A 180 12.95 3.92 4.03
N LEU A 181 14.21 3.49 3.98
CA LEU A 181 15.10 3.72 2.85
C LEU A 181 15.10 2.46 2.00
N GLY A 182 14.89 2.59 0.71
CA GLY A 182 14.92 1.43 -0.18
C GLY A 182 15.34 1.76 -1.59
N ALA A 183 15.70 0.71 -2.32
CA ALA A 183 15.93 0.77 -3.75
C ALA A 183 15.29 -0.45 -4.41
N GLY A 184 14.63 -0.23 -5.54
CA GLY A 184 14.02 -1.28 -6.35
C GLY A 184 14.52 -1.26 -7.77
N TYR A 185 14.55 -2.44 -8.38
CA TYR A 185 14.89 -2.71 -9.77
C TYR A 185 13.67 -3.33 -10.46
N LEU A 186 13.24 -2.71 -11.56
CA LEU A 186 12.09 -3.18 -12.33
C LEU A 186 12.53 -4.24 -13.34
N LEU A 187 11.81 -5.36 -13.36
CA LEU A 187 12.10 -6.50 -14.22
C LEU A 187 11.34 -6.47 -15.55
N ASP A 188 10.32 -5.62 -15.66
CA ASP A 188 9.37 -5.58 -16.76
C ASP A 188 9.40 -4.22 -17.50
N GLU A 189 9.07 -4.25 -18.79
CA GLU A 189 8.84 -3.05 -19.60
C GLU A 189 7.68 -2.21 -19.03
N PRO A 190 7.63 -0.88 -19.26
CA PRO A 190 8.55 -0.04 -20.04
C PRO A 190 9.72 0.52 -19.23
N PHE A 191 9.89 0.06 -17.99
CA PHE A 191 10.88 0.59 -17.05
C PHE A 191 11.98 -0.41 -16.71
N LYS A 192 12.12 -1.43 -17.55
CA LYS A 192 13.09 -2.50 -17.38
C LYS A 192 14.48 -1.92 -17.16
N GLU A 193 15.24 -2.57 -16.28
CA GLU A 193 16.63 -2.25 -15.98
C GLU A 193 16.88 -0.92 -15.24
N ARG A 194 15.81 -0.27 -14.73
CA ARG A 194 15.95 0.96 -13.95
C ARG A 194 15.97 0.68 -12.45
N VAL A 195 17.04 1.14 -11.80
CA VAL A 195 17.12 1.22 -10.33
C VAL A 195 16.49 2.53 -9.88
N ARG A 196 15.60 2.47 -8.88
CA ARG A 196 15.00 3.64 -8.24
C ARG A 196 15.16 3.57 -6.73
N GLY A 197 15.85 4.55 -6.17
CA GLY A 197 15.94 4.79 -4.73
C GLY A 197 14.75 5.61 -4.24
N TYR A 198 14.32 5.36 -3.00
CA TYR A 198 13.26 6.10 -2.34
C TYR A 198 13.48 6.18 -0.83
N LEU A 199 12.92 7.22 -0.22
CA LEU A 199 12.92 7.44 1.22
C LEU A 199 11.50 7.79 1.66
N SER A 200 10.87 6.94 2.46
CA SER A 200 9.55 7.20 3.05
C SER A 200 9.72 7.52 4.53
N VAL A 201 9.08 8.56 5.03
CA VAL A 201 9.09 8.94 6.45
C VAL A 201 7.67 8.99 6.96
N ARG A 202 7.39 8.28 8.05
CA ARG A 202 6.08 8.25 8.69
C ARG A 202 6.21 8.75 10.12
N TYR A 203 5.36 9.72 10.45
CA TYR A 203 5.21 10.24 11.80
C TYR A 203 4.04 9.54 12.48
N ARG A 204 4.27 8.98 13.68
CA ARG A 204 3.19 8.56 14.57
C ARG A 204 3.24 9.44 15.81
N PRO A 205 2.20 10.27 16.04
CA PRO A 205 2.07 11.04 17.27
C PRO A 205 1.93 10.12 18.48
#